data_AF-A0A4Z0ABL0-F1
#
_entry.id   AF-A0A4Z0ABL0-F1
#
_cell.length_a   1.000
_cell.length_b   1.000
_cell.length_c   1.000
_cell.angle_alpha   90.00
_cell.angle_beta   90.00
_cell.angle_gamma   90.00
#
_symmetry.space_group_name_H-M   'P 1'
#
loop_
_entity.id
_entity.type
_entity.pdbx_description
1 polymer ?
#
loop_
_entity_poly.entity_id
_entity_poly.type
_entity_poly.pdbx_seq_one_letter_code
_entity_poly.pdbx_strand_id
1 'polypeptide(L)'
;MAYTSSALSFLLEDLGKTVVCSIFAPYNKAIAHLAQIVTGAQIPLSQLRNDAVDNFLGALVIAGYYIIPECSLFFNHTLFRGNRVSKVSSHDLNAFTSPNFPPLVNVGIDIVLNRNEMIRQTSLRRFRAHKEMSPDVATLRLFPGITAATVRAFLTPPVKGVVLETFGAGNAPQRKDLMDTLREACDRGVVIVAISQCAKGSVSDAYETGRTLLQAGVVPGGDMTPESALTKLGYLLSKPELSPAEVRSLIGMSLRGELTRPSGFEPRKDKLEENLQNIEGVLSHVVRLSHSAPSQTPQIIVSEAVDESAKDAAASWSWTAADATSTEGALFAFLIHLAAAADNLEGLMFCLNSDSGDIVNCMNPASGRAPLHVAALNGSVKCVEALLAAGALVHLRDSLGHTALYYAARQRHEATVSMLIKAGASLGGVDVEGGYASLAVRKAVLSGDERALKIWKSAGIDTSSRQPPAGQTGQNT
;
A
#
# COMPACT_ATOMS: atom_id res chain seq x y z
N MET A 1 -3.97 -20.46 -1.56
CA MET A 1 -4.29 -19.09 -1.13
C MET A 1 -3.04 -18.35 -0.68
N ALA A 2 -2.39 -18.70 0.43
CA ALA A 2 -1.16 -18.04 0.91
C ALA A 2 -0.04 -17.92 -0.15
N TYR A 3 0.26 -19.00 -0.89
CA TYR A 3 1.21 -18.95 -2.02
C TYR A 3 0.76 -18.01 -3.14
N THR A 4 -0.53 -18.01 -3.48
CA THR A 4 -1.08 -17.17 -4.55
C THR A 4 -1.04 -15.69 -4.17
N SER A 5 -1.44 -15.36 -2.94
CA SER A 5 -1.39 -13.98 -2.44
C SER A 5 0.04 -13.48 -2.30
N SER A 6 0.97 -14.36 -1.91
CA SER A 6 2.40 -14.03 -1.88
C SER A 6 2.95 -13.79 -3.29
N ALA A 7 2.68 -14.68 -4.25
CA ALA A 7 3.12 -14.52 -5.63
C ALA A 7 2.56 -13.24 -6.28
N LEU A 8 1.26 -12.98 -6.14
CA LEU A 8 0.64 -11.77 -6.68
C LEU A 8 1.22 -10.50 -6.05
N SER A 9 1.62 -10.52 -4.77
CA SER A 9 2.28 -9.35 -4.16
C SER A 9 3.58 -8.95 -4.87
N PHE A 10 4.34 -9.91 -5.38
CA PHE A 10 5.58 -9.65 -6.13
C PHE A 10 5.32 -9.38 -7.61
N LEU A 11 4.37 -10.10 -8.22
CA LEU A 11 4.06 -9.97 -9.65
C LEU A 11 3.35 -8.65 -9.98
N LEU A 12 2.58 -8.09 -9.05
CA LEU A 12 1.85 -6.84 -9.21
C LEU A 12 2.69 -5.68 -8.68
N GLU A 13 3.59 -5.17 -9.51
CA GLU A 13 4.45 -4.03 -9.20
C GLU A 13 3.71 -2.71 -9.37
N ASP A 14 3.98 -1.75 -8.46
CA ASP A 14 3.36 -0.42 -8.43
C ASP A 14 1.81 -0.46 -8.40
N LEU A 15 1.25 -1.34 -7.56
CA LEU A 15 -0.18 -1.59 -7.45
C LEU A 15 -0.95 -0.46 -6.75
N GLY A 16 -1.59 0.46 -7.49
CA GLY A 16 -2.36 1.57 -6.90
C GLY A 16 -3.79 1.24 -6.42
N LYS A 17 -4.21 -0.03 -6.42
CA LYS A 17 -5.61 -0.45 -6.11
C LYS A 17 -5.64 -1.66 -5.20
N THR A 18 -6.78 -1.85 -4.53
CA THR A 18 -7.02 -3.01 -3.66
C THR A 18 -7.13 -4.30 -4.46
N VAL A 19 -6.30 -5.29 -4.12
CA VAL A 19 -6.41 -6.66 -4.61
C VAL A 19 -6.56 -7.59 -3.40
N VAL A 20 -7.72 -8.23 -3.26
CA VAL A 20 -7.99 -9.20 -2.18
C VAL A 20 -8.01 -10.61 -2.80
N CYS A 21 -7.36 -11.65 -2.19
CA CYS A 21 -7.12 -13.06 -2.65
C CYS A 21 -8.08 -14.21 -2.14
N SER A 22 -8.71 -14.99 -3.08
CA SER A 22 -9.77 -16.08 -3.08
C SER A 22 -9.20 -17.28 -3.76
N ILE A 23 -9.71 -18.45 -3.40
CA ILE A 23 -10.08 -19.39 -4.45
C ILE A 23 -11.54 -19.82 -4.20
N PHE A 24 -12.46 -19.43 -5.08
CA PHE A 24 -13.65 -20.20 -5.37
C PHE A 24 -13.20 -21.16 -6.45
N ALA A 25 -13.07 -22.45 -6.14
CA ALA A 25 -12.97 -23.44 -7.19
C ALA A 25 -14.30 -23.38 -7.96
N PRO A 26 -14.34 -22.83 -9.18
CA PRO A 26 -15.58 -22.83 -9.92
C PRO A 26 -15.82 -24.27 -10.35
N TYR A 27 -16.92 -24.87 -9.91
CA TYR A 27 -17.43 -26.07 -10.59
C TYR A 27 -17.83 -25.76 -12.04
N ASN A 28 -17.87 -24.48 -12.47
CA ASN A 28 -18.26 -24.09 -13.82
C ASN A 28 -17.49 -22.84 -14.34
N LYS A 29 -16.87 -22.95 -15.53
CA LYS A 29 -15.98 -21.93 -16.16
C LYS A 29 -16.66 -20.59 -16.49
N ALA A 30 -17.98 -20.50 -16.48
CA ALA A 30 -18.72 -19.35 -17.01
C ALA A 30 -18.76 -18.10 -16.10
N ILE A 31 -18.47 -18.23 -14.81
CA ILE A 31 -18.62 -17.12 -13.83
C ILE A 31 -17.30 -16.33 -13.62
N ALA A 32 -16.20 -16.74 -14.26
CA ALA A 32 -14.85 -16.19 -14.04
C ALA A 32 -14.64 -14.72 -14.46
N HIS A 33 -15.62 -14.06 -15.08
CA HIS A 33 -15.46 -12.72 -15.67
C HIS A 33 -15.97 -11.55 -14.81
N LEU A 34 -16.66 -11.80 -13.70
CA LEU A 34 -17.24 -10.73 -12.86
C LEU A 34 -16.44 -10.57 -11.57
N ALA A 35 -15.69 -9.47 -11.50
CA ALA A 35 -14.92 -8.98 -10.34
C ALA A 35 -13.75 -9.88 -9.89
N GLN A 36 -12.52 -9.37 -10.07
CA GLN A 36 -11.29 -9.91 -9.48
C GLN A 36 -11.26 -9.65 -7.96
N ILE A 37 -12.21 -10.24 -7.24
CA ILE A 37 -12.24 -10.23 -5.78
C ILE A 37 -12.10 -11.65 -5.36
N VAL A 38 -10.99 -11.84 -4.68
CA VAL A 38 -10.44 -13.13 -4.48
C VAL A 38 -10.73 -13.21 -2.88
N THR A 39 -11.72 -13.96 -2.33
CA THR A 39 -11.78 -14.65 -0.98
C THR A 39 -12.21 -16.14 -0.95
N GLY A 40 -11.55 -17.01 -0.16
CA GLY A 40 -11.88 -18.45 -0.08
C GLY A 40 -12.92 -18.81 0.99
N ALA A 41 -13.32 -20.09 1.07
CA ALA A 41 -14.21 -20.64 2.09
C ALA A 41 -13.82 -22.09 2.43
N GLN A 42 -14.08 -22.54 3.66
CA GLN A 42 -13.97 -23.96 4.01
C GLN A 42 -15.21 -24.75 3.57
N ILE A 43 -16.38 -24.11 3.61
CA ILE A 43 -17.65 -24.72 3.25
C ILE A 43 -18.16 -24.11 1.94
N PRO A 44 -18.56 -24.92 0.93
CA PRO A 44 -19.11 -24.41 -0.32
C PRO A 44 -20.34 -23.53 -0.12
N LEU A 45 -20.46 -22.48 -0.94
CA LEU A 45 -21.59 -21.54 -0.94
C LEU A 45 -22.96 -22.21 -1.10
N SER A 46 -23.00 -23.37 -1.76
CA SER A 46 -24.23 -24.13 -1.97
C SER A 46 -24.80 -24.77 -0.71
N GLN A 47 -24.03 -24.84 0.37
CA GLN A 47 -24.50 -25.39 1.64
C GLN A 47 -25.17 -24.30 2.47
N LEU A 48 -26.25 -24.65 3.19
CA LEU A 48 -27.04 -23.69 3.98
C LEU A 48 -26.20 -22.94 5.02
N ARG A 49 -25.31 -23.65 5.71
CA ARG A 49 -24.37 -23.07 6.67
C ARG A 49 -23.00 -23.04 6.02
N ASN A 50 -22.50 -21.86 5.66
CA ASN A 50 -21.19 -21.70 5.07
C ASN A 50 -20.53 -20.38 5.50
N ASP A 51 -19.20 -20.32 5.43
CA ASP A 51 -18.38 -19.13 5.64
C ASP A 51 -18.13 -18.34 4.35
N ALA A 52 -18.57 -18.88 3.21
CA ALA A 52 -18.32 -18.31 1.90
C ALA A 52 -19.03 -16.97 1.68
N VAL A 53 -20.28 -16.83 2.17
CA VAL A 53 -21.05 -15.59 2.05
C VAL A 53 -20.33 -14.44 2.75
N ASP A 54 -19.94 -14.63 4.02
CA ASP A 54 -19.32 -13.57 4.83
C ASP A 54 -17.94 -13.21 4.31
N ASN A 55 -17.14 -14.21 3.94
CA ASN A 55 -15.82 -13.96 3.34
C ASN A 55 -15.95 -13.19 2.02
N PHE A 56 -16.88 -13.57 1.14
CA PHE A 56 -17.08 -12.92 -0.15
C PHE A 56 -17.62 -11.50 -0.02
N LEU A 57 -18.66 -11.31 0.79
CA LEU A 57 -19.25 -9.99 1.03
C LEU A 57 -18.24 -9.05 1.71
N GLY A 58 -17.52 -9.55 2.72
CA GLY A 58 -16.51 -8.76 3.42
C GLY A 58 -15.42 -8.24 2.49
N ALA A 59 -14.89 -9.07 1.58
CA ALA A 59 -13.92 -8.57 0.62
C ALA A 59 -14.49 -7.65 -0.45
N LEU A 60 -15.73 -7.85 -0.88
CA LEU A 60 -16.43 -6.91 -1.76
C LEU A 60 -16.54 -5.53 -1.12
N VAL A 61 -16.97 -5.47 0.14
CA VAL A 61 -17.08 -4.22 0.90
C VAL A 61 -15.71 -3.57 1.06
N ILE A 62 -14.69 -4.34 1.45
CA ILE A 62 -13.34 -3.80 1.64
C ILE A 62 -12.75 -3.28 0.32
N ALA A 63 -12.81 -4.06 -0.76
CA ALA A 63 -12.26 -3.67 -2.06
C ALA A 63 -13.05 -2.51 -2.71
N GLY A 64 -14.34 -2.39 -2.43
CA GLY A 64 -15.20 -1.35 -2.98
C GLY A 64 -15.09 -0.01 -2.27
N TYR A 65 -14.98 -0.01 -0.94
CA TYR A 65 -14.98 1.22 -0.14
C TYR A 65 -13.58 1.71 0.24
N TYR A 66 -12.59 0.81 0.34
CA TYR A 66 -11.25 1.15 0.81
C TYR A 66 -10.22 0.92 -0.28
N ILE A 67 -9.27 1.85 -0.38
CA ILE A 67 -8.12 1.75 -1.28
C ILE A 67 -6.91 1.34 -0.44
N ILE A 68 -6.61 0.04 -0.49
CA ILE A 68 -5.49 -0.61 0.17
C ILE A 68 -4.58 -1.11 -0.94
N PRO A 69 -3.52 -0.37 -1.31
CA PRO A 69 -2.75 -0.60 -2.53
C PRO A 69 -1.76 -1.79 -2.39
N GLU A 70 -2.29 -2.93 -1.96
CA GLU A 70 -1.56 -4.14 -1.65
C GLU A 70 -2.34 -5.38 -2.07
N CYS A 71 -1.61 -6.46 -2.32
CA CYS A 71 -2.20 -7.78 -2.44
C CYS A 71 -2.49 -8.35 -1.04
N SER A 72 -3.76 -8.50 -0.71
CA SER A 72 -4.26 -8.86 0.62
C SER A 72 -5.03 -10.18 0.60
N LEU A 73 -5.26 -10.80 1.75
CA LEU A 73 -6.09 -11.98 1.92
C LEU A 73 -7.14 -11.69 2.98
N PHE A 74 -8.43 -11.79 2.62
CA PHE A 74 -9.53 -11.62 3.56
C PHE A 74 -10.09 -12.98 3.96
N PHE A 75 -10.17 -13.24 5.26
CA PHE A 75 -10.76 -14.45 5.81
C PHE A 75 -11.20 -14.22 7.25
N ASN A 76 -12.38 -14.73 7.61
CA ASN A 76 -12.89 -14.69 8.98
C ASN A 76 -12.85 -13.28 9.58
N HIS A 77 -13.51 -12.32 8.90
CA HIS A 77 -13.60 -10.91 9.29
C HIS A 77 -12.27 -10.15 9.43
N THR A 78 -11.18 -10.72 8.90
CA THR A 78 -9.84 -10.13 9.02
C THR A 78 -9.19 -10.01 7.65
N LEU A 79 -8.63 -8.84 7.35
CA LEU A 79 -7.81 -8.61 6.17
C LEU A 79 -6.34 -8.66 6.55
N PHE A 80 -5.59 -9.55 5.94
CA PHE A 80 -4.15 -9.69 6.14
C PHE A 80 -3.37 -9.22 4.93
N ARG A 81 -2.12 -8.78 5.15
CA ARG A 81 -1.15 -8.62 4.07
C ARG A 81 -0.86 -9.99 3.44
N GLY A 82 -1.05 -10.11 2.12
CA GLY A 82 -1.10 -11.40 1.44
C GLY A 82 0.19 -12.22 1.51
N ASN A 83 1.35 -11.57 1.60
CA ASN A 83 2.67 -12.20 1.70
C ASN A 83 3.18 -12.39 3.15
N ARG A 84 2.27 -12.25 4.13
CA ARG A 84 2.52 -12.52 5.55
C ARG A 84 1.65 -13.65 6.10
N VAL A 85 0.81 -14.24 5.26
CA VAL A 85 -0.20 -15.23 5.68
C VAL A 85 0.31 -16.65 5.47
N SER A 86 -0.01 -17.54 6.43
CA SER A 86 0.10 -18.99 6.29
C SER A 86 -1.21 -19.68 6.71
N LYS A 87 -1.52 -20.82 6.09
CA LYS A 87 -2.70 -21.64 6.47
C LYS A 87 -2.32 -22.53 7.66
N VAL A 88 -3.01 -22.37 8.78
CA VAL A 88 -2.71 -23.10 10.03
C VAL A 88 -3.72 -24.21 10.36
N SER A 89 -4.94 -24.13 9.82
CA SER A 89 -5.96 -25.15 10.04
C SER A 89 -6.64 -25.56 8.73
N SER A 90 -6.82 -26.86 8.54
CA SER A 90 -7.62 -27.45 7.45
C SER A 90 -9.10 -27.53 7.79
N HIS A 91 -9.49 -27.38 9.06
CA HIS A 91 -10.84 -27.63 9.54
C HIS A 91 -11.53 -26.37 10.08
N ASP A 92 -10.79 -25.50 10.77
CA ASP A 92 -11.39 -24.35 11.44
C ASP A 92 -11.73 -23.24 10.45
N LEU A 93 -12.76 -22.46 10.81
CA LEU A 93 -13.11 -21.23 10.13
C LEU A 93 -12.07 -20.12 10.35
N ASN A 94 -11.18 -20.26 11.34
CA ASN A 94 -9.99 -19.44 11.47
C ASN A 94 -8.78 -20.14 10.84
N ALA A 95 -8.83 -20.33 9.52
CA ALA A 95 -7.90 -21.18 8.79
C ALA A 95 -6.52 -20.53 8.55
N PHE A 96 -6.45 -19.20 8.58
CA PHE A 96 -5.28 -18.41 8.19
C PHE A 96 -4.81 -17.53 9.34
N THR A 97 -3.50 -17.31 9.41
CA THR A 97 -2.90 -16.37 10.35
C THR A 97 -1.76 -15.60 9.71
N SER A 98 -1.44 -14.44 10.27
CA SER A 98 -0.28 -13.63 9.95
C SER A 98 0.59 -13.53 11.20
N PRO A 99 1.55 -14.45 11.39
CA PRO A 99 2.18 -14.65 12.70
C PRO A 99 3.19 -13.55 13.08
N ASN A 100 3.81 -12.93 12.07
CA ASN A 100 4.88 -11.94 12.23
C ASN A 100 4.45 -10.52 11.82
N PHE A 101 3.18 -10.31 11.46
CA PHE A 101 2.67 -9.00 11.04
C PHE A 101 1.20 -8.82 11.43
N PRO A 102 0.78 -7.67 11.97
CA PRO A 102 -0.61 -7.46 12.35
C PRO A 102 -1.56 -7.45 11.14
N PRO A 103 -2.86 -7.71 11.33
CA PRO A 103 -3.86 -7.52 10.28
C PRO A 103 -3.88 -6.07 9.76
N LEU A 104 -4.23 -5.89 8.48
CA LEU A 104 -4.45 -4.58 7.88
C LEU A 104 -5.84 -4.02 8.25
N VAL A 105 -6.85 -4.89 8.29
CA VAL A 105 -8.22 -4.53 8.67
C VAL A 105 -8.82 -5.60 9.58
N ASN A 106 -9.53 -5.15 10.62
CA ASN A 106 -10.43 -6.00 11.39
C ASN A 106 -11.87 -5.51 11.19
N VAL A 107 -12.77 -6.42 10.85
CA VAL A 107 -14.19 -6.14 10.62
C VAL A 107 -14.98 -6.61 11.85
N GLY A 108 -15.46 -5.67 12.66
CA GLY A 108 -16.39 -5.93 13.76
C GLY A 108 -17.70 -5.15 13.54
N ILE A 109 -18.25 -4.62 14.63
CA ILE A 109 -19.29 -3.57 14.54
C ILE A 109 -18.72 -2.38 13.75
N ASP A 110 -17.49 -2.00 14.07
CA ASP A 110 -16.70 -1.02 13.35
C ASP A 110 -15.64 -1.71 12.47
N ILE A 111 -15.29 -1.07 11.36
CA ILE A 111 -14.17 -1.49 10.50
C ILE A 111 -12.93 -0.71 10.94
N VAL A 112 -11.96 -1.42 11.52
CA VAL A 112 -10.71 -0.83 12.02
C VAL A 112 -9.60 -1.03 11.00
N LEU A 113 -9.07 0.06 10.43
CA LEU A 113 -8.01 0.07 9.41
C LEU A 113 -6.67 0.53 10.01
N ASN A 114 -5.64 -0.31 9.89
CA ASN A 114 -4.29 -0.02 10.37
C ASN A 114 -3.46 0.73 9.31
N ARG A 115 -3.75 2.02 9.12
CA ARG A 115 -3.17 2.87 8.06
C ARG A 115 -1.64 3.03 8.13
N ASN A 116 -1.06 2.99 9.33
CA ASN A 116 0.39 3.12 9.52
C ASN A 116 1.17 1.90 9.00
N GLU A 117 0.51 0.74 8.96
CA GLU A 117 1.11 -0.52 8.54
C GLU A 117 1.02 -0.73 7.03
N MET A 118 0.21 0.08 6.32
CA MET A 118 -0.02 -0.04 4.88
C MET A 118 1.14 0.53 4.06
N ILE A 119 1.54 -0.21 3.04
CA ILE A 119 2.54 0.23 2.07
C ILE A 119 1.92 1.31 1.18
N ARG A 120 2.71 2.35 0.87
CA ARG A 120 2.32 3.41 -0.05
C ARG A 120 3.28 3.50 -1.22
N GLN A 121 2.72 3.82 -2.36
CA GLN A 121 3.45 4.04 -3.59
C GLN A 121 4.04 5.44 -3.56
N THR A 122 5.30 5.55 -3.17
CA THR A 122 6.06 6.80 -3.19
C THR A 122 6.78 7.04 -4.52
N SER A 123 6.78 6.04 -5.41
CA SER A 123 7.42 6.14 -6.72
C SER A 123 6.40 6.48 -7.82
N LEU A 124 6.76 7.44 -8.68
CA LEU A 124 5.95 7.87 -9.83
C LEU A 124 6.08 6.87 -11.00
N ARG A 125 5.69 5.63 -10.76
CA ARG A 125 5.74 4.54 -11.75
C ARG A 125 4.34 4.02 -12.04
N ARG A 126 4.16 3.54 -13.27
CA ARG A 126 2.91 2.91 -13.70
C ARG A 126 2.91 1.45 -13.28
N PHE A 127 1.75 0.99 -12.82
CA PHE A 127 1.47 -0.42 -12.55
C PHE A 127 2.02 -1.36 -13.63
N ARG A 128 2.73 -2.40 -13.20
CA ARG A 128 3.30 -3.45 -14.07
C ARG A 128 2.95 -4.83 -13.52
N ALA A 129 2.30 -5.64 -14.37
CA ALA A 129 2.06 -7.05 -14.08
C ALA A 129 3.15 -7.92 -14.72
N HIS A 130 4.00 -8.51 -13.88
CA HIS A 130 4.93 -9.54 -14.29
C HIS A 130 4.20 -10.87 -14.45
N LYS A 131 4.51 -11.64 -15.49
CA LYS A 131 3.82 -12.89 -15.83
C LYS A 131 4.67 -14.15 -15.62
N GLU A 132 5.95 -13.95 -15.33
CA GLU A 132 6.95 -15.01 -15.28
C GLU A 132 7.48 -15.19 -13.85
N MET A 133 7.54 -16.44 -13.42
CA MET A 133 8.13 -16.87 -12.17
C MET A 133 8.95 -18.14 -12.45
N SER A 134 10.15 -18.22 -11.90
CA SER A 134 11.01 -19.39 -12.10
C SER A 134 10.40 -20.62 -11.45
N PRO A 135 10.23 -21.74 -12.17
CA PRO A 135 9.78 -23.01 -11.58
C PRO A 135 10.92 -23.76 -10.86
N ASP A 136 12.17 -23.34 -11.06
CA ASP A 136 13.37 -24.01 -10.56
C ASP A 136 13.68 -23.65 -9.09
N VAL A 137 12.64 -23.54 -8.27
CA VAL A 137 12.73 -23.23 -6.83
C VAL A 137 12.09 -24.32 -5.99
N ALA A 138 12.66 -24.57 -4.81
CA ALA A 138 12.15 -25.60 -3.92
C ALA A 138 12.26 -25.20 -2.44
N THR A 139 11.53 -25.91 -1.58
CA THR A 139 11.62 -25.76 -0.13
C THR A 139 12.20 -27.04 0.47
N LEU A 140 13.23 -26.92 1.30
CA LEU A 140 13.86 -28.01 2.02
C LEU A 140 13.72 -27.78 3.52
N ARG A 141 12.97 -28.66 4.20
CA ARG A 141 12.84 -28.62 5.65
C ARG A 141 13.90 -29.48 6.33
N LEU A 142 14.68 -28.88 7.23
CA LEU A 142 15.66 -29.63 8.02
C LEU A 142 14.96 -30.46 9.10
N PHE A 143 15.47 -31.66 9.34
CA PHE A 143 15.01 -32.54 10.42
C PHE A 143 16.21 -33.27 11.02
N PRO A 144 16.14 -33.70 12.30
CA PRO A 144 17.23 -34.46 12.91
C PRO A 144 17.52 -35.74 12.11
N GLY A 145 18.78 -35.93 11.72
CA GLY A 145 19.21 -37.09 10.93
C GLY A 145 19.26 -36.89 9.42
N ILE A 146 18.90 -35.71 8.88
CA ILE A 146 19.09 -35.42 7.46
C ILE A 146 20.57 -35.57 7.06
N THR A 147 20.82 -36.27 5.95
CA THR A 147 22.19 -36.59 5.51
C THR A 147 22.69 -35.58 4.48
N ALA A 148 24.01 -35.36 4.43
CA ALA A 148 24.61 -34.50 3.40
C ALA A 148 24.37 -35.07 1.99
N ALA A 149 24.30 -36.38 1.83
CA ALA A 149 23.96 -37.02 0.55
C ALA A 149 22.55 -36.64 0.07
N THR A 150 21.56 -36.65 0.96
CA THR A 150 20.18 -36.21 0.65
C THR A 150 20.14 -34.74 0.24
N VAL A 151 20.82 -33.87 1.00
CA VAL A 151 20.87 -32.43 0.68
C VAL A 151 21.58 -32.18 -0.64
N ARG A 152 22.67 -32.89 -0.91
CA ARG A 152 23.41 -32.81 -2.17
C ARG A 152 22.53 -33.19 -3.36
N ALA A 153 21.82 -34.31 -3.26
CA ALA A 153 20.89 -34.78 -4.31
C ALA A 153 19.70 -33.83 -4.49
N PHE A 154 19.25 -33.15 -3.44
CA PHE A 154 18.20 -32.14 -3.53
C PHE A 154 18.66 -30.87 -4.26
N LEU A 155 19.95 -30.51 -4.11
CA LEU A 155 20.56 -29.29 -4.66
C LEU A 155 21.21 -29.49 -6.04
N THR A 156 20.98 -30.63 -6.70
CA THR A 156 21.42 -30.83 -8.08
C THR A 156 20.54 -30.05 -9.07
N PRO A 157 21.07 -29.68 -10.25
CA PRO A 157 20.26 -29.09 -11.33
C PRO A 157 19.00 -29.92 -11.61
N PRO A 158 17.86 -29.30 -11.95
CA PRO A 158 17.69 -27.91 -12.42
C PRO A 158 17.50 -26.85 -11.33
N VAL A 159 17.57 -27.20 -10.04
CA VAL A 159 17.27 -26.27 -8.93
C VAL A 159 18.21 -25.05 -8.94
N LYS A 160 17.64 -23.85 -8.96
CA LYS A 160 18.34 -22.55 -8.91
C LYS A 160 18.17 -21.83 -7.58
N GLY A 161 17.11 -22.13 -6.84
CA GLY A 161 16.84 -21.51 -5.54
C GLY A 161 16.24 -22.48 -4.54
N VAL A 162 16.66 -22.39 -3.28
CA VAL A 162 16.09 -23.19 -2.18
C VAL A 162 15.75 -22.35 -0.97
N VAL A 163 14.55 -22.53 -0.45
CA VAL A 163 14.15 -22.06 0.88
C VAL A 163 14.46 -23.17 1.88
N LEU A 164 15.42 -22.93 2.77
CA LEU A 164 15.86 -23.85 3.80
C LEU A 164 15.11 -23.54 5.11
N GLU A 165 14.20 -24.41 5.53
CA GLU A 165 13.52 -24.26 6.81
C GLU A 165 14.39 -24.84 7.94
N THR A 166 14.90 -23.96 8.79
CA THR A 166 15.84 -24.22 9.89
C THR A 166 15.16 -24.22 11.25
N PHE A 167 15.81 -24.75 12.28
CA PHE A 167 15.23 -24.81 13.63
C PHE A 167 15.32 -23.46 14.34
N GLY A 168 14.26 -23.06 15.05
CA GLY A 168 14.28 -21.86 15.91
C GLY A 168 14.72 -20.61 15.16
N ALA A 169 15.74 -19.91 15.66
CA ALA A 169 16.21 -18.63 15.13
C ALA A 169 17.19 -18.74 13.93
N GLY A 170 17.27 -19.89 13.25
CA GLY A 170 18.24 -20.10 12.16
C GLY A 170 19.19 -21.29 12.34
N ASN A 171 18.89 -22.21 13.24
CA ASN A 171 19.81 -23.28 13.60
C ASN A 171 19.78 -24.42 12.58
N ALA A 172 20.97 -24.82 12.10
CA ALA A 172 21.19 -26.01 11.29
C ALA A 172 22.24 -26.92 11.95
N PRO A 173 22.26 -28.23 11.63
CA PRO A 173 23.31 -29.12 12.11
C PRO A 173 24.70 -28.62 11.70
N GLN A 174 25.60 -28.42 12.67
CA GLN A 174 26.95 -27.87 12.45
C GLN A 174 27.95 -28.90 11.92
N ARG A 175 27.47 -29.94 11.23
CA ARG A 175 28.31 -31.01 10.69
C ARG A 175 29.00 -30.51 9.41
N LYS A 176 30.32 -30.69 9.32
CA LYS A 176 31.16 -30.10 8.27
C LYS A 176 30.71 -30.51 6.86
N ASP A 177 30.39 -31.78 6.66
CA ASP A 177 29.89 -32.34 5.39
C ASP A 177 28.61 -31.65 4.87
N LEU A 178 27.70 -31.26 5.78
CA LEU A 178 26.49 -30.53 5.43
C LEU A 178 26.82 -29.09 5.01
N MET A 179 27.64 -28.39 5.79
CA MET A 179 28.05 -27.02 5.48
C MET A 179 28.84 -26.93 4.17
N ASP A 180 29.73 -27.89 3.93
CA ASP A 180 30.47 -28.00 2.66
C ASP A 180 29.52 -28.24 1.48
N THR A 181 28.48 -29.06 1.66
CA THR A 181 27.46 -29.31 0.63
C THR A 181 26.64 -28.05 0.31
N LEU A 182 26.27 -27.27 1.33
CA LEU A 182 25.56 -26.00 1.16
C LEU A 182 26.45 -24.96 0.45
N ARG A 183 27.72 -24.84 0.88
CA ARG A 183 28.70 -23.96 0.27
C ARG A 183 28.91 -24.29 -1.21
N GLU A 184 29.11 -25.57 -1.53
CA GLU A 184 29.29 -26.01 -2.91
C GLU A 184 28.08 -25.67 -3.79
N ALA A 185 26.86 -25.81 -3.28
CA ALA A 185 25.66 -25.39 -4.01
C ALA A 185 25.59 -23.87 -4.21
N CYS A 186 25.92 -23.10 -3.17
CA CYS A 186 26.05 -21.65 -3.26
C CYS A 186 27.09 -21.23 -4.30
N ASP A 187 28.25 -21.89 -4.35
CA ASP A 187 29.34 -21.61 -5.29
C ASP A 187 28.94 -21.95 -6.74
N ARG A 188 28.10 -22.99 -6.93
CA ARG A 188 27.46 -23.29 -8.23
C ARG A 188 26.43 -22.25 -8.68
N GLY A 189 26.08 -21.29 -7.81
CA GLY A 189 25.10 -20.24 -8.10
C GLY A 189 23.68 -20.53 -7.61
N VAL A 190 23.45 -21.60 -6.83
CA VAL A 190 22.15 -21.84 -6.19
C VAL A 190 21.95 -20.83 -5.06
N VAL A 191 20.82 -20.12 -5.07
CA VAL A 191 20.49 -19.16 -4.02
C VAL A 191 19.75 -19.88 -2.89
N ILE A 192 20.38 -19.98 -1.71
CA ILE A 192 19.79 -20.64 -0.54
C ILE A 192 19.38 -19.57 0.49
N VAL A 193 18.15 -19.63 0.95
CA VAL A 193 17.54 -18.69 1.90
C VAL A 193 17.12 -19.44 3.16
N ALA A 194 17.64 -19.08 4.33
CA ALA A 194 17.28 -19.71 5.58
C ALA A 194 16.09 -19.00 6.24
N ILE A 195 15.01 -19.75 6.51
CA ILE A 195 13.85 -19.29 7.29
C ILE A 195 13.61 -20.21 8.50
N SER A 196 12.78 -19.78 9.44
CA SER A 196 12.43 -20.58 10.62
C SER A 196 11.33 -21.59 10.29
N GLN A 197 11.40 -22.77 10.89
CA GLN A 197 10.28 -23.72 10.97
C GLN A 197 9.19 -23.29 11.97
N CYS A 198 9.51 -22.36 12.87
CA CYS A 198 8.55 -21.85 13.84
C CYS A 198 7.50 -20.99 13.14
N ALA A 199 6.24 -21.09 13.58
CA ALA A 199 5.17 -20.26 13.04
C ALA A 199 5.43 -18.76 13.26
N LYS A 200 6.01 -18.39 14.41
CA LYS A 200 6.39 -17.02 14.75
C LYS A 200 7.88 -16.96 15.07
N GLY A 201 8.56 -15.92 14.59
CA GLY A 201 9.99 -15.72 14.81
C GLY A 201 10.70 -15.14 13.59
N SER A 202 11.99 -14.87 13.76
CA SER A 202 12.86 -14.32 12.71
C SER A 202 14.20 -15.06 12.72
N VAL A 203 14.78 -15.28 11.55
CA VAL A 203 16.15 -15.76 11.37
C VAL A 203 17.09 -14.57 11.24
N SER A 204 18.06 -14.47 12.14
CA SER A 204 19.05 -13.37 12.17
C SER A 204 20.46 -13.92 12.27
N ASP A 205 21.40 -13.17 11.71
CA ASP A 205 22.86 -13.33 11.81
C ASP A 205 23.43 -12.97 13.20
N ALA A 206 22.61 -12.47 14.12
CA ALA A 206 23.00 -12.16 15.49
C ALA A 206 23.42 -13.40 16.29
N TYR A 207 22.97 -14.60 15.90
CA TYR A 207 23.30 -15.86 16.56
C TYR A 207 24.48 -16.59 15.90
N GLU A 208 25.30 -17.27 16.71
CA GLU A 208 26.50 -18.01 16.28
C GLU A 208 26.21 -19.02 15.15
N THR A 209 25.06 -19.67 15.20
CA THR A 209 24.58 -20.64 14.21
C THR A 209 24.11 -20.00 12.90
N GLY A 210 23.58 -18.78 12.95
CA GLY A 210 23.25 -18.00 11.76
C GLY A 210 24.51 -17.57 11.00
N ARG A 211 25.61 -17.32 11.72
CA ARG A 211 26.91 -16.99 11.10
C ARG A 211 27.51 -18.14 10.33
N THR A 212 27.37 -19.38 10.78
CA THR A 212 27.94 -20.54 10.04
C THR A 212 27.20 -20.79 8.72
N LEU A 213 25.87 -20.64 8.70
CA LEU A 213 25.09 -20.65 7.46
C LEU A 213 25.48 -19.49 6.53
N LEU A 214 25.66 -18.29 7.08
CA LEU A 214 26.11 -17.13 6.32
C LEU A 214 27.50 -17.36 5.70
N GLN A 215 28.43 -17.96 6.44
CA GLN A 215 29.75 -18.36 5.95
C GLN A 215 29.70 -19.46 4.87
N ALA A 216 28.60 -20.21 4.78
CA ALA A 216 28.33 -21.14 3.68
C ALA A 216 27.61 -20.46 2.49
N GLY A 217 27.38 -19.15 2.54
CA GLY A 217 26.73 -18.38 1.46
C GLY A 217 25.20 -18.40 1.50
N VAL A 218 24.60 -18.90 2.59
CA VAL A 218 23.14 -18.92 2.82
C VAL A 218 22.68 -17.56 3.34
N VAL A 219 21.60 -17.02 2.76
CA VAL A 219 21.07 -15.70 3.13
C VAL A 219 19.99 -15.85 4.23
N PRO A 220 20.02 -15.05 5.31
CA PRO A 220 18.93 -15.04 6.29
C PRO A 220 17.66 -14.44 5.66
N GLY A 221 16.56 -15.17 5.76
CA GLY A 221 15.24 -14.75 5.28
C GLY A 221 14.40 -13.98 6.30
N GLY A 222 14.97 -13.67 7.48
CA GLY A 222 14.28 -12.96 8.56
C GLY A 222 12.99 -13.63 9.00
N ASP A 223 11.89 -12.86 9.05
CA ASP A 223 10.56 -13.30 9.51
C ASP A 223 9.59 -13.61 8.35
N MET A 224 10.11 -13.86 7.15
CA MET A 224 9.31 -14.29 6.00
C MET A 224 8.66 -15.65 6.26
N THR A 225 7.44 -15.83 5.76
CA THR A 225 6.78 -17.14 5.71
C THR A 225 7.39 -18.01 4.60
N PRO A 226 7.28 -19.36 4.67
CA PRO A 226 7.71 -20.24 3.59
C PRO A 226 7.07 -19.90 2.24
N GLU A 227 5.79 -19.53 2.23
CA GLU A 227 5.06 -19.15 1.02
C GLU A 227 5.64 -17.88 0.39
N SER A 228 5.99 -16.89 1.21
CA SER A 228 6.56 -15.64 0.77
C SER A 228 8.00 -15.79 0.30
N ALA A 229 8.83 -16.53 1.05
CA ALA A 229 10.23 -16.77 0.67
C ALA A 229 10.32 -17.52 -0.66
N LEU A 230 9.49 -18.55 -0.87
CA LEU A 230 9.51 -19.35 -2.10
C LEU A 230 9.05 -18.53 -3.31
N THR A 231 7.96 -17.77 -3.16
CA THR A 231 7.42 -16.95 -4.25
C THR A 231 8.32 -15.76 -4.58
N LYS A 232 8.93 -15.12 -3.58
CA LYS A 232 9.94 -14.08 -3.77
C LYS A 232 11.17 -14.60 -4.51
N LEU A 233 11.65 -15.79 -4.13
CA LEU A 233 12.80 -16.42 -4.78
C LEU A 233 12.49 -16.77 -6.24
N GLY A 234 11.31 -17.34 -6.50
CA GLY A 234 10.83 -17.60 -7.87
C GLY A 234 10.69 -16.33 -8.71
N TYR A 235 10.23 -15.22 -8.11
CA TYR A 235 10.12 -13.92 -8.76
C TYR A 235 11.47 -13.30 -9.10
N LEU A 236 12.44 -13.33 -8.18
CA LEU A 236 13.76 -12.77 -8.42
C LEU A 236 14.54 -13.59 -9.46
N LEU A 237 14.46 -14.92 -9.39
CA LEU A 237 15.13 -15.82 -10.33
C LEU A 237 14.48 -15.83 -11.72
N SER A 238 13.29 -15.24 -11.91
CA SER A 238 12.70 -15.07 -13.25
C SER A 238 13.26 -13.86 -13.99
N LYS A 239 14.05 -12.99 -13.33
CA LYS A 239 14.64 -11.80 -13.93
C LYS A 239 15.97 -12.13 -14.61
N PRO A 240 16.06 -12.13 -15.96
CA PRO A 240 17.31 -12.43 -16.65
C PRO A 240 18.40 -11.39 -16.38
N GLU A 241 18.03 -10.18 -15.98
CA GLU A 241 18.95 -9.10 -15.62
C GLU A 241 19.65 -9.28 -14.27
N LEU A 242 19.21 -10.21 -13.43
CA LEU A 242 19.77 -10.40 -12.08
C LEU A 242 20.76 -11.56 -12.02
N SER A 243 21.96 -11.28 -11.53
CA SER A 243 22.93 -12.30 -11.15
C SER A 243 22.55 -13.00 -9.83
N PRO A 244 23.02 -14.24 -9.57
CA PRO A 244 22.78 -14.91 -8.29
C PRO A 244 23.26 -14.10 -7.06
N ALA A 245 24.27 -13.25 -7.21
CA ALA A 245 24.74 -12.36 -6.15
C ALA A 245 23.74 -11.23 -5.87
N GLU A 246 23.17 -10.61 -6.90
CA GLU A 246 22.13 -9.58 -6.74
C GLU A 246 20.84 -10.18 -6.17
N VAL A 247 20.47 -11.39 -6.58
CA VAL A 247 19.32 -12.11 -6.00
C VAL A 247 19.54 -12.35 -4.49
N ARG A 248 20.76 -12.74 -4.08
CA ARG A 248 21.10 -12.88 -2.64
C ARG A 248 21.01 -11.56 -1.86
N SER A 249 21.29 -10.43 -2.50
CA SER A 249 21.12 -9.11 -1.86
C SER A 249 19.64 -8.76 -1.74
N LEU A 250 18.88 -8.88 -2.83
CA LEU A 250 17.46 -8.50 -2.88
C LEU A 250 16.55 -9.40 -2.04
N ILE A 251 16.88 -10.69 -1.90
CA ILE A 251 16.06 -11.61 -1.11
C ILE A 251 16.04 -11.26 0.39
N GLY A 252 17.12 -10.64 0.90
CA GLY A 252 17.21 -10.14 2.27
C GLY A 252 16.58 -8.76 2.50
N MET A 253 16.09 -8.09 1.45
CA MET A 253 15.48 -6.76 1.54
C MET A 253 13.96 -6.84 1.43
N SER A 254 13.21 -6.09 2.25
CA SER A 254 11.75 -6.02 2.14
C SER A 254 11.34 -5.31 0.85
N LEU A 255 10.73 -6.03 -0.10
CA LEU A 255 10.29 -5.50 -1.41
C LEU A 255 8.82 -5.09 -1.41
N ARG A 256 7.99 -5.83 -0.67
CA ARG A 256 6.52 -5.74 -0.64
C ARG A 256 5.99 -5.92 0.80
N GLY A 257 6.79 -5.59 1.81
CA GLY A 257 6.41 -5.67 3.23
C GLY A 257 6.34 -7.09 3.79
N GLU A 258 6.90 -8.06 3.09
CA GLU A 258 6.97 -9.48 3.47
C GLU A 258 7.95 -9.78 4.61
N LEU A 259 8.88 -8.85 4.84
CA LEU A 259 9.97 -8.95 5.79
C LEU A 259 9.99 -7.70 6.66
N THR A 260 10.14 -7.87 7.98
CA THR A 260 10.27 -6.79 8.95
C THR A 260 11.74 -6.38 9.04
N ARG A 261 12.02 -5.09 8.89
CA ARG A 261 13.38 -4.56 9.11
C ARG A 261 13.63 -4.48 10.62
N PRO A 262 14.81 -4.87 11.12
CA PRO A 262 15.17 -4.59 12.51
C PRO A 262 15.25 -3.07 12.67
N SER A 263 14.26 -2.49 13.35
CA SER A 263 14.29 -1.09 13.76
C SER A 263 15.35 -0.94 14.85
N GLY A 264 16.30 -0.02 14.66
CA GLY A 264 17.05 0.52 15.80
C GLY A 264 16.02 1.13 16.75
N PHE A 265 15.92 0.59 17.96
CA PHE A 265 15.12 1.18 19.02
C PHE A 265 15.78 2.50 19.42
N GLU A 266 15.31 3.63 18.90
CA GLU A 266 15.52 4.90 19.59
C GLU A 266 14.39 5.10 20.62
N PRO A 267 14.72 5.38 21.89
CA PRO A 267 13.73 5.73 22.89
C PRO A 267 13.05 7.04 22.50
N ARG A 268 11.74 6.97 22.24
CA ARG A 268 10.89 8.14 21.98
C ARG A 268 11.03 9.15 23.12
N LYS A 269 11.49 10.36 22.81
CA LYS A 269 11.42 11.54 23.69
C LYS A 269 9.96 11.87 24.02
N ASP A 270 9.76 12.67 25.07
CA ASP A 270 8.44 13.01 25.62
C ASP A 270 7.49 13.60 24.57
N LYS A 271 6.54 12.77 24.10
CA LYS A 271 5.61 13.08 22.99
C LYS A 271 4.82 14.37 23.17
N LEU A 272 4.59 14.82 24.40
CA LEU A 272 3.75 16.00 24.65
C LEU A 272 4.43 17.30 24.20
N GLU A 273 5.71 17.48 24.52
CA GLU A 273 6.45 18.69 24.12
C GLU A 273 6.64 18.78 22.61
N GLU A 274 6.92 17.64 21.97
CA GLU A 274 7.01 17.53 20.50
C GLU A 274 5.68 17.87 19.83
N ASN A 275 4.57 17.30 20.30
CA ASN A 275 3.24 17.60 19.77
C ASN A 275 2.87 19.08 19.94
N LEU A 276 3.23 19.71 21.06
CA LEU A 276 2.97 21.14 21.29
C LEU A 276 3.78 22.03 20.33
N GLN A 277 5.06 21.71 20.11
CA GLN A 277 5.88 22.40 19.10
C GLN A 277 5.31 22.24 17.69
N ASN A 278 4.83 21.04 17.35
CA ASN A 278 4.16 20.80 16.07
C ASN A 278 2.88 21.63 15.92
N ILE A 279 2.06 21.72 16.98
CA ILE A 279 0.84 22.55 16.99
C ILE A 279 1.19 24.03 16.75
N GLU A 280 2.20 24.59 17.44
CA GLU A 280 2.65 25.97 17.21
C GLU A 280 3.12 26.19 15.76
N GLY A 281 3.89 25.24 15.23
CA GLY A 281 4.33 25.24 13.84
C GLY A 281 3.14 25.27 12.86
N VAL A 282 2.15 24.39 13.06
CA VAL A 282 0.93 24.34 12.24
C VAL A 282 0.17 25.66 12.28
N LEU A 283 -0.06 26.22 13.48
CA LEU A 283 -0.77 27.50 13.65
C LEU A 283 -0.04 28.64 12.93
N SER A 284 1.29 28.68 12.99
CA SER A 284 2.08 29.69 12.29
C SER A 284 1.89 29.63 10.76
N HIS A 285 1.82 28.43 10.18
CA HIS A 285 1.55 28.24 8.75
C HIS A 285 0.12 28.58 8.38
N VAL A 286 -0.88 28.24 9.22
CA VAL A 286 -2.28 28.62 9.00
C VAL A 286 -2.43 30.14 8.95
N VAL A 287 -1.79 30.86 9.89
CA VAL A 287 -1.80 32.33 9.91
C VAL A 287 -1.14 32.90 8.66
N ARG A 288 0.02 32.37 8.23
CA ARG A 288 0.67 32.84 6.98
C ARG A 288 -0.21 32.63 5.76
N LEU A 289 -0.93 31.52 5.68
CA LEU A 289 -1.80 31.18 4.56
C LEU A 289 -3.12 31.96 4.54
N SER A 290 -3.64 32.39 5.69
CA SER A 290 -4.86 33.20 5.79
C SER A 290 -4.64 34.67 5.41
N HIS A 291 -3.40 35.14 5.42
CA HIS A 291 -3.03 36.53 5.09
C HIS A 291 -2.57 36.69 3.64
N SER A 292 -3.43 36.36 2.67
CA SER A 292 -3.17 36.63 1.25
C SER A 292 -3.98 37.85 0.74
N ALA A 293 -3.72 39.03 1.30
CA ALA A 293 -3.90 40.37 0.72
C ALA A 293 -3.47 41.42 1.77
N PRO A 294 -2.85 42.57 1.40
CA PRO A 294 -2.60 43.65 2.35
C PRO A 294 -3.93 44.39 2.59
N SER A 295 -4.77 43.87 3.49
CA SER A 295 -5.84 44.65 4.09
C SER A 295 -5.31 45.28 5.37
N GLN A 296 -5.61 46.56 5.56
CA GLN A 296 -5.36 47.29 6.80
C GLN A 296 -6.23 46.70 7.93
N THR A 297 -5.82 45.56 8.48
CA THR A 297 -6.31 45.11 9.78
C THR A 297 -5.34 45.58 10.85
N PRO A 298 -5.83 46.04 12.01
CA PRO A 298 -4.97 46.51 13.08
C PRO A 298 -4.06 45.38 13.54
N GLN A 299 -2.75 45.68 13.60
CA GLN A 299 -1.77 44.71 14.11
C GLN A 299 -1.98 44.51 15.61
N ILE A 300 -2.09 43.25 16.02
CA ILE A 300 -1.99 42.88 17.43
C ILE A 300 -0.50 43.00 17.79
N ILE A 301 -0.15 44.08 18.47
CA ILE A 301 1.17 44.27 19.05
C ILE A 301 1.21 43.44 20.33
N VAL A 302 1.91 42.32 20.30
CA VAL A 302 2.24 41.56 21.51
C VAL A 302 3.32 42.35 22.24
N SER A 303 2.96 43.04 23.33
CA SER A 303 3.91 43.69 24.22
C SER A 303 4.69 42.64 25.01
N GLU A 304 6.01 42.75 25.11
CA GLU A 304 6.90 41.85 25.87
C GLU A 304 6.67 41.88 27.40
N ALA A 305 5.72 42.68 27.88
CA ALA A 305 5.27 42.65 29.26
C ALA A 305 4.30 41.47 29.45
N VAL A 306 4.85 40.31 29.85
CA VAL A 306 4.07 39.16 30.31
C VAL A 306 3.39 39.56 31.63
N ASP A 307 2.12 39.94 31.57
CA ASP A 307 1.29 40.11 32.75
C ASP A 307 1.19 38.75 33.47
N GLU A 308 1.60 38.67 34.74
CA GLU A 308 1.51 37.43 35.52
C GLU A 308 0.07 36.94 35.65
N SER A 309 -0.92 37.82 35.47
CA SER A 309 -2.35 37.45 35.45
C SER A 309 -2.73 36.56 34.26
N ALA A 310 -1.98 36.61 33.15
CA ALA A 310 -2.21 35.77 31.97
C ALA A 310 -1.67 34.34 32.12
N LYS A 311 -0.71 34.12 33.03
CA LYS A 311 -0.20 32.77 33.35
C LYS A 311 -1.25 31.95 34.10
N ASP A 312 -2.04 32.57 34.98
CA ASP A 312 -3.12 31.90 35.71
C ASP A 312 -4.38 31.70 34.85
N ALA A 313 -4.65 32.59 33.88
CA ALA A 313 -5.75 32.39 32.93
C ALA A 313 -5.47 31.25 31.91
N ALA A 314 -4.20 30.93 31.66
CA ALA A 314 -3.76 29.85 30.77
C ALA A 314 -3.47 28.52 31.50
N ALA A 315 -3.41 28.51 32.83
CA ALA A 315 -3.15 27.30 33.60
C ALA A 315 -4.46 26.68 34.11
N SER A 316 -4.99 25.72 33.34
CA SER A 316 -5.62 24.45 33.80
C SER A 316 -6.56 23.87 32.74
N TRP A 317 -6.08 23.71 31.51
CA TRP A 317 -6.53 22.56 30.71
C TRP A 317 -5.38 21.58 30.76
N SER A 318 -5.51 20.52 31.55
CA SER A 318 -4.56 19.41 31.54
C SER A 318 -4.68 18.69 30.20
N TRP A 319 -3.95 19.18 29.19
CA TRP A 319 -3.85 18.49 27.90
C TRP A 319 -3.22 17.12 28.15
N THR A 320 -3.99 16.07 27.95
CA THR A 320 -3.41 14.74 27.90
C THR A 320 -2.61 14.60 26.60
N ALA A 321 -1.57 13.76 26.58
CA ALA A 321 -0.84 13.47 25.35
C ALA A 321 -1.77 12.95 24.24
N ALA A 322 -2.90 12.31 24.60
CA ALA A 322 -3.94 11.88 23.67
C ALA A 322 -4.70 13.07 23.04
N ASP A 323 -5.09 14.07 23.83
CA ASP A 323 -5.78 15.26 23.34
C ASP A 323 -4.88 16.11 22.44
N ALA A 324 -3.59 16.22 22.80
CA ALA A 324 -2.56 16.87 21.98
C ALA A 324 -2.41 16.18 20.62
N THR A 325 -2.26 14.85 20.62
CA THR A 325 -2.14 14.06 19.38
C THR A 325 -3.39 14.18 18.50
N SER A 326 -4.58 14.17 19.10
CA SER A 326 -5.86 14.30 18.38
C SER A 326 -6.00 15.67 17.71
N THR A 327 -5.68 16.73 18.46
CA THR A 327 -5.77 18.11 17.95
C THR A 327 -4.72 18.36 16.87
N GLU A 328 -3.49 17.90 17.09
CA GLU A 328 -2.42 17.93 16.10
C GLU A 328 -2.87 17.28 14.79
N GLY A 329 -3.42 16.06 14.83
CA GLY A 329 -3.92 15.37 13.64
C GLY A 329 -5.01 16.15 12.89
N ALA A 330 -5.95 16.76 13.61
CA ALA A 330 -7.01 17.58 13.00
C ALA A 330 -6.46 18.86 12.35
N LEU A 331 -5.53 19.54 13.02
CA LEU A 331 -4.90 20.77 12.52
C LEU A 331 -4.03 20.50 11.29
N PHE A 332 -3.27 19.42 11.30
CA PHE A 332 -2.48 18.97 10.17
C PHE A 332 -3.35 18.62 8.96
N ALA A 333 -4.46 17.89 9.17
CA ALA A 333 -5.43 17.61 8.14
C ALA A 333 -6.04 18.89 7.55
N PHE A 334 -6.32 19.90 8.37
CA PHE A 334 -6.79 21.20 7.89
C PHE A 334 -5.70 21.94 7.10
N LEU A 335 -4.49 22.02 7.63
CA LEU A 335 -3.37 22.76 7.04
C LEU A 335 -2.96 22.18 5.68
N ILE A 336 -2.89 20.85 5.52
CA ILE A 336 -2.51 20.25 4.24
C ILE A 336 -3.51 20.58 3.11
N HIS A 337 -4.81 20.64 3.43
CA HIS A 337 -5.83 21.06 2.47
C HIS A 337 -5.70 22.55 2.13
N LEU A 338 -5.45 23.40 3.12
CA LEU A 338 -5.26 24.85 2.92
C LEU A 338 -3.99 25.13 2.08
N ALA A 339 -2.89 24.45 2.39
CA ALA A 339 -1.65 24.57 1.64
C ALA A 339 -1.81 24.12 0.18
N ALA A 340 -2.52 23.01 -0.06
CA ALA A 340 -2.89 22.57 -1.41
C ALA A 340 -3.81 23.58 -2.13
N ALA A 341 -4.73 24.23 -1.40
CA ALA A 341 -5.62 25.25 -1.94
C ALA A 341 -4.89 26.54 -2.33
N ALA A 342 -3.86 26.91 -1.58
CA ALA A 342 -3.08 28.13 -1.77
C ALA A 342 -1.85 27.96 -2.69
N ASP A 343 -1.65 26.76 -3.29
CA ASP A 343 -0.43 26.41 -4.04
C ASP A 343 0.88 26.60 -3.24
N ASN A 344 0.81 26.45 -1.91
CA ASN A 344 1.95 26.64 -1.03
C ASN A 344 2.69 25.31 -0.79
N LEU A 345 3.73 25.08 -1.58
CA LEU A 345 4.59 23.90 -1.45
C LEU A 345 5.26 23.81 -0.08
N GLU A 346 5.66 24.92 0.54
CA GLU A 346 6.37 24.92 1.82
C GLU A 346 5.48 24.41 2.95
N GLY A 347 4.26 24.96 3.07
CA GLY A 347 3.28 24.48 4.05
C GLY A 347 2.85 23.04 3.80
N LEU A 348 2.80 22.62 2.54
CA LEU A 348 2.50 21.24 2.17
C LEU A 348 3.63 20.28 2.57
N MET A 349 4.88 20.64 2.32
CA MET A 349 6.05 19.84 2.73
C MET A 349 6.20 19.76 4.25
N PHE A 350 5.87 20.83 4.99
CA PHE A 350 5.81 20.82 6.45
C PHE A 350 4.84 19.74 6.95
N CYS A 351 3.64 19.69 6.39
CA CYS A 351 2.66 18.64 6.68
C CYS A 351 3.17 17.23 6.32
N LEU A 352 3.78 17.06 5.14
CA LEU A 352 4.24 15.77 4.65
C LEU A 352 5.44 15.19 5.42
N ASN A 353 6.27 16.06 6.01
CA ASN A 353 7.43 15.64 6.81
C ASN A 353 7.06 15.27 8.26
N SER A 354 5.82 15.50 8.68
CA SER A 354 5.36 15.09 10.01
C SER A 354 5.23 13.56 10.09
N ASP A 355 5.51 12.99 11.26
CA ASP A 355 5.35 11.55 11.55
C ASP A 355 3.87 11.08 11.56
N SER A 356 2.94 11.98 11.24
CA SER A 356 1.50 11.70 11.19
C SER A 356 1.17 10.87 9.94
N GLY A 357 1.29 9.55 10.13
CA GLY A 357 1.18 8.52 9.10
C GLY A 357 0.21 8.86 7.98
N ASP A 358 -1.09 9.08 8.20
CA ASP A 358 -2.08 9.15 7.10
C ASP A 358 -2.49 10.55 6.61
N ILE A 359 -1.72 11.59 6.91
CA ILE A 359 -2.08 12.98 6.54
C ILE A 359 -2.24 13.18 5.02
N VAL A 360 -1.48 12.47 4.21
CA VAL A 360 -1.43 12.63 2.74
C VAL A 360 -2.77 12.30 2.08
N ASN A 361 -3.53 11.36 2.65
CA ASN A 361 -4.79 10.86 2.12
C ASN A 361 -5.99 11.26 2.99
N CYS A 362 -5.83 12.22 3.90
CA CYS A 362 -6.92 12.67 4.74
C CYS A 362 -8.04 13.27 3.88
N MET A 363 -9.30 12.98 4.21
CA MET A 363 -10.46 13.49 3.47
C MET A 363 -11.12 14.62 4.23
N ASN A 364 -11.43 15.72 3.55
CA ASN A 364 -12.21 16.80 4.12
C ASN A 364 -13.64 16.30 4.46
N PRO A 365 -14.13 16.42 5.71
CA PRO A 365 -15.44 15.91 6.11
C PRO A 365 -16.63 16.44 5.28
N ALA A 366 -16.55 17.67 4.78
CA ALA A 366 -17.65 18.30 4.05
C ALA A 366 -17.72 17.89 2.57
N SER A 367 -16.58 17.61 1.93
CA SER A 367 -16.52 17.35 0.48
C SER A 367 -16.00 15.97 0.11
N GLY A 368 -15.42 15.22 1.05
CA GLY A 368 -14.71 13.97 0.81
C GLY A 368 -13.41 14.13 0.02
N ARG A 369 -13.01 15.37 -0.32
CA ARG A 369 -11.80 15.63 -1.11
C ARG A 369 -10.57 15.41 -0.26
N ALA A 370 -9.60 14.69 -0.82
CA ALA A 370 -8.22 14.64 -0.31
C ALA A 370 -7.35 15.79 -0.86
N PRO A 371 -6.18 16.08 -0.26
CA PRO A 371 -5.28 17.14 -0.72
C PRO A 371 -4.92 17.05 -2.21
N LEU A 372 -4.78 15.82 -2.74
CA LEU A 372 -4.51 15.60 -4.15
C LEU A 372 -5.64 16.10 -5.06
N HIS A 373 -6.91 16.02 -4.64
CA HIS A 373 -8.03 16.57 -5.39
C HIS A 373 -7.97 18.10 -5.45
N VAL A 374 -7.62 18.74 -4.33
CA VAL A 374 -7.52 20.20 -4.22
C VAL A 374 -6.36 20.71 -5.09
N ALA A 375 -5.18 20.11 -4.98
CA ALA A 375 -4.03 20.45 -5.81
C ALA A 375 -4.32 20.23 -7.31
N ALA A 376 -5.02 19.14 -7.66
CA ALA A 376 -5.40 18.86 -9.04
C ALA A 376 -6.45 19.84 -9.59
N LEU A 377 -7.39 20.29 -8.76
CA LEU A 377 -8.41 21.29 -9.10
C LEU A 377 -7.78 22.66 -9.40
N ASN A 378 -6.70 23.03 -8.70
CA ASN A 378 -5.99 24.29 -8.88
C ASN A 378 -4.90 24.24 -9.98
N GLY A 379 -4.54 23.04 -10.45
CA GLY A 379 -3.48 22.88 -11.45
C GLY A 379 -2.06 22.98 -10.89
N SER A 380 -1.92 22.85 -9.57
CA SER A 380 -0.67 22.95 -8.82
C SER A 380 0.25 21.76 -9.07
N VAL A 381 1.04 21.81 -10.14
CA VAL A 381 1.91 20.69 -10.56
C VAL A 381 2.90 20.29 -9.46
N LYS A 382 3.52 21.26 -8.78
CA LYS A 382 4.51 20.99 -7.72
C LYS A 382 3.88 20.33 -6.50
N CYS A 383 2.71 20.81 -6.07
CA CYS A 383 1.97 20.20 -4.96
C CYS A 383 1.51 18.79 -5.32
N VAL A 384 1.05 18.56 -6.56
CA VAL A 384 0.69 17.21 -7.04
C VAL A 384 1.91 16.28 -7.02
N GLU A 385 3.07 16.73 -7.50
CA GLU A 385 4.31 15.95 -7.47
C GLU A 385 4.71 15.57 -6.04
N ALA A 386 4.71 16.53 -5.11
CA ALA A 386 5.05 16.30 -3.71
C ALA A 386 4.08 15.33 -3.03
N LEU A 387 2.76 15.49 -3.24
CA LEU A 387 1.75 14.59 -2.70
C LEU A 387 1.91 13.16 -3.23
N LEU A 388 2.14 13.00 -4.53
CA LEU A 388 2.36 11.68 -5.14
C LEU A 388 3.64 11.03 -4.63
N ALA A 389 4.73 11.79 -4.52
CA ALA A 389 5.99 11.30 -3.94
C ALA A 389 5.84 10.87 -2.48
N ALA A 390 4.92 11.50 -1.74
CA ALA A 390 4.58 11.13 -0.36
C ALA A 390 3.54 9.99 -0.23
N GLY A 391 3.09 9.40 -1.34
CA GLY A 391 2.17 8.26 -1.32
C GLY A 391 0.68 8.62 -1.40
N ALA A 392 0.33 9.73 -2.04
CA ALA A 392 -1.07 10.07 -2.30
C ALA A 392 -1.73 9.05 -3.25
N LEU A 393 -2.93 8.60 -2.89
CA LEU A 393 -3.70 7.62 -3.66
C LEU A 393 -4.34 8.27 -4.89
N VAL A 394 -3.83 7.94 -6.08
CA VAL A 394 -4.29 8.49 -7.37
C VAL A 394 -5.75 8.15 -7.72
N HIS A 395 -6.28 7.08 -7.15
CA HIS A 395 -7.64 6.59 -7.41
C HIS A 395 -8.63 6.90 -6.29
N LEU A 396 -8.23 7.68 -5.28
CA LEU A 396 -9.14 8.13 -4.24
C LEU A 396 -10.31 8.92 -4.86
N ARG A 397 -11.50 8.74 -4.29
CA ARG A 397 -12.73 9.39 -4.75
C ARG A 397 -13.27 10.30 -3.67
N ASP A 398 -13.77 11.45 -4.09
CA ASP A 398 -14.49 12.36 -3.20
C ASP A 398 -15.96 11.94 -3.01
N SER A 399 -16.74 12.73 -2.25
CA SER A 399 -18.15 12.44 -1.98
C SER A 399 -19.04 12.45 -3.23
N LEU A 400 -18.55 12.99 -4.35
CA LEU A 400 -19.24 12.98 -5.65
C LEU A 400 -18.77 11.82 -6.54
N GLY A 401 -17.85 10.99 -6.05
CA GLY A 401 -17.28 9.86 -6.79
C GLY A 401 -16.18 10.26 -7.78
N HIS A 402 -15.69 11.50 -7.75
CA HIS A 402 -14.70 12.00 -8.71
C HIS A 402 -13.28 11.77 -8.23
N THR A 403 -12.38 11.48 -9.18
CA THR A 403 -10.94 11.36 -8.92
C THR A 403 -10.19 12.70 -9.12
N ALA A 404 -8.97 12.80 -8.62
CA ALA A 404 -8.11 13.97 -8.86
C ALA A 404 -7.86 14.22 -10.37
N LEU A 405 -7.74 13.15 -11.17
CA LEU A 405 -7.58 13.24 -12.62
C LEU A 405 -8.79 13.89 -13.30
N TYR A 406 -10.01 13.60 -12.83
CA TYR A 406 -11.22 14.23 -13.36
C TYR A 406 -11.19 15.75 -13.15
N TYR A 407 -10.80 16.22 -11.96
CA TYR A 407 -10.72 17.66 -11.69
C TYR A 407 -9.65 18.36 -12.53
N ALA A 408 -8.45 17.77 -12.66
CA ALA A 408 -7.40 18.32 -13.50
C ALA A 408 -7.83 18.40 -14.98
N ALA A 409 -8.52 17.36 -15.49
CA ALA A 409 -9.03 17.34 -16.86
C ALA A 409 -10.14 18.38 -17.07
N ARG A 410 -11.09 18.49 -16.14
CA ARG A 410 -12.20 19.45 -16.20
C ARG A 410 -11.72 20.89 -16.22
N GLN A 411 -10.67 21.21 -15.45
CA GLN A 411 -10.06 22.54 -15.38
C GLN A 411 -9.00 22.79 -16.46
N ARG A 412 -8.72 21.79 -17.31
CA ARG A 412 -7.78 21.87 -18.45
C ARG A 412 -6.32 22.04 -18.03
N HIS A 413 -5.94 21.52 -16.87
CA HIS A 413 -4.57 21.54 -16.38
C HIS A 413 -3.74 20.41 -17.01
N GLU A 414 -3.31 20.60 -18.26
CA GLU A 414 -2.62 19.60 -19.09
C GLU A 414 -1.35 19.02 -18.43
N ALA A 415 -0.55 19.86 -17.76
CA ALA A 415 0.65 19.43 -17.06
C ALA A 415 0.32 18.51 -15.87
N THR A 416 -0.69 18.87 -15.08
CA THR A 416 -1.20 18.08 -13.95
C THR A 416 -1.80 16.75 -14.42
N VAL A 417 -2.57 16.77 -15.51
CA VAL A 417 -3.12 15.56 -16.13
C VAL A 417 -2.00 14.62 -16.57
N SER A 418 -0.98 15.15 -17.24
CA SER A 418 0.18 14.36 -17.68
C SER A 418 0.92 13.73 -16.50
N MET A 419 1.07 14.45 -15.39
CA MET A 419 1.71 13.95 -14.17
C MET A 419 0.89 12.85 -13.49
N LEU A 420 -0.43 13.04 -13.34
CA LEU A 420 -1.32 12.04 -12.76
C LEU A 420 -1.36 10.76 -13.60
N ILE A 421 -1.39 10.87 -14.94
CA ILE A 421 -1.33 9.72 -15.85
C ILE A 421 0.01 8.99 -15.72
N LYS A 422 1.13 9.70 -15.59
CA LYS A 422 2.45 9.10 -15.32
C LYS A 422 2.45 8.30 -14.01
N ALA A 423 1.76 8.80 -12.99
CA ALA A 423 1.54 8.10 -11.73
C ALA A 423 0.49 6.96 -11.80
N GLY A 424 -0.04 6.65 -13.00
CA GLY A 424 -0.97 5.55 -13.21
C GLY A 424 -2.46 5.90 -13.05
N ALA A 425 -2.81 7.18 -12.91
CA ALA A 425 -4.21 7.60 -12.82
C ALA A 425 -4.97 7.25 -14.12
N SER A 426 -6.22 6.81 -13.94
CA SER A 426 -7.12 6.42 -15.03
C SER A 426 -8.55 6.80 -14.65
N LEU A 427 -9.32 7.37 -15.59
CA LEU A 427 -10.74 7.59 -15.39
C LEU A 427 -11.53 6.29 -15.57
N GLY A 428 -12.55 6.06 -14.74
CA GLY A 428 -13.42 4.88 -14.80
C GLY A 428 -14.52 4.91 -13.75
N GLY A 429 -15.46 3.95 -13.80
CA GLY A 429 -16.63 3.92 -12.92
C GLY A 429 -17.44 5.22 -12.99
N VAL A 430 -17.84 5.78 -11.84
CA VAL A 430 -18.69 7.00 -11.73
C VAL A 430 -18.20 8.20 -12.56
N ASP A 431 -16.88 8.43 -12.70
CA ASP A 431 -16.35 9.51 -13.54
C ASP A 431 -16.86 9.42 -15.00
N VAL A 432 -17.01 8.20 -15.51
CA VAL A 432 -17.43 7.90 -16.89
C VAL A 432 -18.91 7.52 -16.95
N GLU A 433 -19.34 6.59 -16.11
CA GLU A 433 -20.69 6.01 -16.06
C GLU A 433 -21.72 6.99 -15.47
N GLY A 434 -21.30 7.88 -14.57
CA GLY A 434 -22.15 8.93 -13.99
C GLY A 434 -22.43 10.09 -14.96
N GLY A 435 -21.85 10.07 -16.17
CA GLY A 435 -22.14 11.03 -17.23
C GLY A 435 -21.48 12.41 -17.06
N TYR A 436 -20.80 12.68 -15.94
CA TYR A 436 -20.14 13.97 -15.70
C TYR A 436 -19.03 14.27 -16.70
N ALA A 437 -18.11 13.32 -16.92
CA ALA A 437 -17.05 13.51 -17.90
C ALA A 437 -17.58 13.54 -19.33
N SER A 438 -18.60 12.71 -19.65
CA SER A 438 -19.30 12.74 -20.94
C SER A 438 -19.96 14.10 -21.21
N LEU A 439 -20.56 14.72 -20.18
CA LEU A 439 -21.13 16.07 -20.28
C LEU A 439 -20.04 17.12 -20.52
N ALA A 440 -18.90 17.02 -19.84
CA ALA A 440 -17.76 17.92 -20.02
C ALA A 440 -17.16 17.79 -21.44
N VAL A 441 -17.03 16.56 -21.96
CA VAL A 441 -16.62 16.29 -23.34
C VAL A 441 -17.63 16.86 -24.33
N ARG A 442 -18.93 16.61 -24.14
CA ARG A 442 -19.98 17.17 -25.02
C ARG A 442 -19.93 18.69 -25.06
N LYS A 443 -19.76 19.35 -23.91
CA LYS A 443 -19.60 20.80 -23.83
C LYS A 443 -18.37 21.27 -24.62
N ALA A 444 -17.25 20.57 -24.50
CA ALA A 444 -16.03 20.88 -25.25
C ALA A 444 -16.20 20.71 -26.77
N VAL A 445 -16.93 19.67 -27.22
CA VAL A 445 -17.29 19.48 -28.64
C VAL A 445 -18.14 20.64 -29.14
N LEU A 446 -19.19 21.00 -28.40
CA LEU A 446 -20.09 22.09 -28.79
C LEU A 446 -19.38 23.45 -28.85
N SER A 447 -18.40 23.69 -27.98
CA SER A 447 -17.60 24.91 -27.99
C SER A 447 -16.42 24.88 -28.96
N GLY A 448 -16.17 23.77 -29.66
CA GLY A 448 -15.01 23.62 -30.55
C GLY A 448 -13.66 23.64 -29.82
N ASP A 449 -13.61 23.23 -28.55
CA ASP A 449 -12.40 23.30 -27.73
C ASP A 449 -11.51 22.07 -27.92
N GLU A 450 -10.66 22.12 -28.95
CA GLU A 450 -9.75 21.02 -29.30
C GLU A 450 -8.76 20.68 -28.17
N ARG A 451 -8.34 21.67 -27.39
CA ARG A 451 -7.40 21.45 -26.28
C ARG A 451 -8.04 20.63 -25.18
N ALA A 452 -9.26 20.98 -24.77
CA ALA A 452 -10.00 20.19 -23.79
C ALA A 452 -10.26 18.77 -24.29
N LEU A 453 -10.61 18.60 -25.57
CA LEU A 453 -10.83 17.27 -26.17
C LEU A 453 -9.55 16.41 -26.17
N LYS A 454 -8.39 17.01 -26.45
CA LYS A 454 -7.09 16.32 -26.35
C LYS A 454 -6.80 15.86 -24.93
N ILE A 455 -7.07 16.71 -23.93
CA ILE A 455 -6.89 16.38 -22.51
C ILE A 455 -7.80 15.22 -22.09
N TRP A 456 -9.10 15.30 -22.39
CA TRP A 456 -10.04 14.21 -22.07
C TRP A 456 -9.70 12.91 -22.78
N LYS A 457 -9.25 12.98 -24.03
CA LYS A 457 -8.76 11.82 -24.78
C LYS A 457 -7.52 11.21 -24.12
N SER A 458 -6.58 12.03 -23.67
CA SER A 458 -5.38 11.56 -22.95
C SER A 458 -5.72 10.89 -21.62
N ALA A 459 -6.78 11.33 -20.95
CA ALA A 459 -7.27 10.75 -19.70
C ALA A 459 -8.07 9.44 -19.87
N GLY A 460 -8.23 8.97 -21.12
CA GLY A 460 -8.83 7.68 -21.46
C GLY A 460 -10.31 7.71 -21.83
N ILE A 461 -10.90 8.89 -22.08
CA ILE A 461 -12.29 9.00 -22.53
C ILE A 461 -12.37 9.04 -24.05
N ASP A 462 -13.30 8.28 -24.62
CA ASP A 462 -13.60 8.35 -26.05
C ASP A 462 -14.31 9.67 -26.38
N THR A 463 -13.66 10.50 -27.19
CA THR A 463 -14.18 11.80 -27.64
C THR A 463 -14.81 11.73 -29.03
N SER A 464 -14.94 10.53 -29.62
CA SER A 464 -15.43 10.33 -30.99
C SER A 464 -16.95 10.25 -31.13
N SER A 465 -17.71 10.22 -30.03
CA SER A 465 -19.17 10.12 -30.05
C SER A 465 -19.85 11.42 -30.52
N ARG A 466 -19.85 11.62 -31.84
CA ARG A 466 -20.79 12.49 -32.55
C ARG A 466 -22.19 11.86 -32.55
N GLN A 467 -22.87 11.80 -31.40
CA GLN A 467 -24.31 11.55 -31.39
C GLN A 467 -25.03 12.83 -30.95
N PRO A 468 -25.78 13.51 -31.85
CA PRO A 468 -26.77 14.47 -31.40
C PRO A 468 -27.87 13.70 -30.65
N PRO A 469 -28.56 14.34 -29.69
CA PRO A 469 -29.58 13.67 -28.88
C PRO A 469 -30.67 13.08 -29.77
N ALA A 470 -31.12 11.87 -29.43
CA ALA A 470 -32.33 11.29 -30.00
C ALA A 470 -33.47 12.32 -29.89
N GLY A 471 -34.02 12.70 -31.04
CA GLY A 471 -34.97 13.80 -31.16
C GLY A 471 -36.21 13.59 -30.29
N GLN A 472 -36.55 14.62 -29.53
CA GLN A 472 -37.95 14.97 -29.29
C GLN A 472 -38.53 15.43 -30.64
N THR A 473 -39.02 14.49 -31.44
CA THR A 473 -40.01 14.82 -32.47
C THR A 473 -41.35 14.95 -31.78
N GLY A 474 -41.72 16.18 -31.41
CA GLY A 474 -43.10 16.53 -31.14
C GLY A 474 -43.92 16.26 -32.39
N GLN A 475 -44.90 15.37 -32.28
CA GLN A 475 -45.98 15.25 -33.25
C GLN A 475 -46.90 16.46 -33.05
N ASN A 476 -46.73 17.47 -33.90
CA ASN A 476 -47.79 18.40 -34.26
C ASN A 476 -48.22 18.05 -35.68
N THR A 477 -49.34 17.34 -35.80
CA THR A 477 -50.45 17.56 -36.75
C THR A 477 -51.50 16.49 -36.49
#